data_AF-A0A348UTU2-F1
#
_entry.id   AF-A0A348UTU2-F1
#
_cell.length_a   1.000
_cell.length_b   1.000
_cell.length_c   1.000
_cell.angle_alpha   90.00
_cell.angle_beta   90.00
_cell.angle_gamma   90.00
#
_symmetry.space_group_name_H-M   'P 1'
#
loop_
_entity.id
_entity.type
_entity.pdbx_description
1 polymer ?
#
loop_
_entity_poly.entity_id
_entity_poly.type
_entity_poly.pdbx_seq_one_letter_code
_entity_poly.pdbx_strand_id
1 'polypeptide(L)'
;GGVRVSPHDLRRTFRAIAGECNIELYRTKLLMNHKLSGDITIHHYTETNDLRYLSKEINLISDWIVRQGKIAAAGNVIVLSRGGVV
;
A
#
# COMPACT_ATOMS: atom_id res chain seq x y z
N GLY A 1 14.56 -1.75 21.45
CA GLY A 1 13.10 -1.96 21.55
C GLY A 1 12.55 -2.24 20.18
N GLY A 2 11.68 -3.24 20.03
CA GLY A 2 11.02 -3.56 18.76
C GLY A 2 9.52 -3.33 18.87
N VAL A 3 8.88 -2.96 17.77
CA VAL A 3 7.41 -2.88 17.69
C VAL A 3 6.89 -4.26 17.30
N ARG A 4 5.86 -4.75 18.00
CA ARG A 4 5.15 -5.96 17.57
C ARG A 4 4.39 -5.65 16.29
N VAL A 5 4.73 -6.34 15.21
CA VAL A 5 4.05 -6.23 13.92
C VAL A 5 3.15 -7.45 13.76
N SER A 6 1.86 -7.21 13.49
CA SER A 6 0.91 -8.27 13.13
C SER A 6 0.68 -8.32 11.62
N PRO A 7 0.13 -9.43 11.08
CA PRO A 7 -0.29 -9.49 9.67
C PRO A 7 -1.31 -8.41 9.29
N HIS A 8 -2.12 -7.96 10.25
CA HIS A 8 -3.07 -6.88 10.02
C HIS A 8 -2.37 -5.52 9.81
N ASP A 9 -1.25 -5.30 10.48
CA ASP A 9 -0.46 -4.08 10.31
C ASP A 9 0.21 -4.06 8.93
N LEU A 10 0.69 -5.21 8.44
CA LEU A 10 1.21 -5.33 7.07
C LEU A 10 0.13 -4.97 6.03
N ARG A 11 -1.11 -5.41 6.25
CA ARG A 11 -2.25 -5.08 5.39
C ARG A 11 -2.57 -3.58 5.43
N ARG A 12 -2.48 -2.94 6.59
CA ARG A 12 -2.62 -1.47 6.73
C ARG A 12 -1.50 -0.72 6.01
N THR A 13 -0.27 -1.19 6.13
CA THR A 13 0.89 -0.64 5.41
C THR A 13 0.71 -0.76 3.90
N PHE A 14 0.29 -1.92 3.40
CA PHE A 14 0.00 -2.10 1.96
C PHE A 14 -1.03 -1.07 1.46
N ARG A 15 -2.13 -0.89 2.19
CA ARG A 15 -3.14 0.12 1.87
C ARG A 15 -2.57 1.55 1.88
N ALA A 16 -1.70 1.87 2.84
CA ALA A 16 -1.07 3.19 2.92
C ALA A 16 -0.16 3.46 1.70
N ILE A 17 0.65 2.48 1.31
CA ILE A 17 1.51 2.56 0.12
C ILE A 17 0.68 2.74 -1.15
N ALA A 18 -0.43 2.01 -1.28
CA ALA A 18 -1.32 2.21 -2.42
C ALA A 18 -1.85 3.65 -2.51
N GLY A 19 -2.07 4.31 -1.36
CA GLY A 19 -2.40 5.73 -1.29
C GLY A 19 -1.29 6.64 -1.79
N GLU A 20 -0.03 6.38 -1.41
CA GLU A 20 1.16 7.09 -1.94
C GLU A 20 1.30 6.93 -3.47
N CYS A 21 0.84 5.81 -4.00
CA CYS A 21 0.79 5.54 -5.44
C CYS A 21 -0.45 6.11 -6.15
N ASN A 22 -1.34 6.82 -5.43
CA ASN A 22 -2.63 7.34 -5.94
C ASN A 22 -3.54 6.26 -6.55
N ILE A 23 -3.51 5.04 -6.02
CA ILE A 23 -4.35 3.93 -6.50
C ILE A 23 -5.74 4.04 -5.85
N GLU A 24 -6.80 3.89 -6.64
CA GLU A 24 -8.16 3.99 -6.14
C GLU A 24 -8.47 2.91 -5.08
N LEU A 25 -9.34 3.26 -4.14
CA LEU A 25 -9.65 2.41 -3.00
C LEU A 25 -10.23 1.04 -3.41
N TYR A 26 -11.05 0.99 -4.46
CA TYR A 26 -11.64 -0.27 -4.90
C TYR A 26 -10.58 -1.22 -5.51
N ARG A 27 -9.65 -0.70 -6.32
CA ARG A 27 -8.52 -1.47 -6.89
C ARG A 27 -7.61 -1.97 -5.76
N THR A 28 -7.33 -1.11 -4.78
CA THR A 28 -6.56 -1.48 -3.59
C THR A 28 -7.23 -2.61 -2.81
N LYS A 29 -8.55 -2.55 -2.61
CA LYS A 29 -9.32 -3.62 -1.96
C LYS A 29 -9.25 -4.94 -2.73
N LEU A 30 -9.37 -4.90 -4.06
CA LEU A 30 -9.24 -6.11 -4.90
C LEU A 30 -7.84 -6.73 -4.78
N LEU A 31 -6.78 -5.93 -4.83
CA LEU A 31 -5.39 -6.40 -4.64
C LEU A 31 -5.14 -7.02 -3.25
N MET A 32 -5.95 -6.68 -2.25
CA MET A 32 -5.92 -7.27 -0.91
C MET A 32 -6.85 -8.49 -0.76
N ASN A 33 -7.46 -8.95 -1.86
CA ASN A 33 -8.48 -9.99 -1.90
C ASN A 33 -9.71 -9.68 -1.03
N HIS A 34 -10.10 -8.41 -0.95
CA HIS A 34 -11.30 -8.01 -0.22
C HIS A 34 -12.54 -8.07 -1.10
N LYS A 35 -13.64 -8.59 -0.53
CA LYS A 35 -14.95 -8.48 -1.16
C LYS A 35 -15.40 -7.02 -1.17
N LEU A 36 -15.68 -6.49 -2.35
CA LEU A 36 -16.38 -5.21 -2.51
C LEU A 36 -17.85 -5.47 -2.20
N SER A 37 -18.39 -4.85 -1.15
CA SER A 37 -19.78 -5.05 -0.72
C SER A 37 -20.47 -3.69 -0.65
N GLY A 38 -21.75 -3.64 -1.02
CA GLY A 38 -22.58 -2.44 -0.91
C GLY A 38 -22.47 -1.46 -2.08
N ASP A 39 -21.75 -1.80 -3.15
CA ASP A 39 -21.63 -0.97 -4.35
C ASP A 39 -22.13 -1.74 -5.58
N ILE A 40 -23.39 -1.49 -5.93
CA ILE A 40 -24.08 -2.16 -7.04
C ILE A 40 -23.37 -1.87 -8.38
N THR A 41 -22.86 -0.66 -8.56
CA THR A 41 -22.18 -0.25 -9.80
C THR A 41 -20.89 -1.05 -9.98
N ILE A 42 -20.09 -1.18 -8.93
CA ILE A 42 -18.86 -1.99 -8.97
C ILE A 42 -19.19 -3.45 -9.27
N HIS A 43 -20.24 -4.01 -8.66
CA HIS A 43 -20.64 -5.40 -8.91
C HIS A 43 -21.01 -5.70 -10.38
N HIS A 44 -21.59 -4.73 -11.10
CA HIS A 44 -22.03 -4.94 -12.48
C HIS A 44 -20.98 -4.54 -13.52
N TYR A 45 -20.10 -3.59 -13.20
CA TYR A 45 -19.22 -2.96 -14.19
C TYR A 45 -17.72 -3.16 -13.92
N THR A 46 -17.34 -3.88 -12.87
CA THR A 46 -15.93 -4.14 -12.53
C THR A 46 -15.64 -5.64 -12.52
N GLU A 47 -14.60 -6.06 -13.23
CA GLU A 47 -14.05 -7.41 -13.10
C GLU A 47 -13.42 -7.57 -11.71
N THR A 48 -13.80 -8.61 -10.97
CA THR A 48 -13.39 -8.79 -9.57
C THR A 48 -12.68 -10.12 -9.30
N ASN A 49 -12.65 -11.02 -10.28
CA ASN A 49 -12.02 -12.34 -10.17
C ASN A 49 -10.67 -12.36 -10.89
N ASP A 50 -10.61 -11.93 -12.15
CA ASP A 50 -9.36 -11.85 -12.90
C ASP A 50 -8.71 -10.48 -12.76
N LEU A 51 -7.78 -10.37 -11.82
CA LEU A 51 -7.12 -9.11 -11.48
C LEU A 51 -5.89 -8.80 -12.35
N ARG A 52 -5.63 -9.54 -13.45
CA ARG A 52 -4.46 -9.28 -14.31
C ARG A 52 -4.45 -7.86 -14.91
N TYR A 53 -5.62 -7.25 -15.08
CA TYR A 53 -5.75 -5.85 -15.51
C TYR A 53 -5.25 -4.84 -14.45
N LEU A 54 -5.07 -5.27 -13.19
CA LEU A 54 -4.47 -4.48 -12.10
C LEU A 54 -2.93 -4.62 -12.02
N SER A 55 -2.31 -5.24 -13.02
CA SER A 55 -0.86 -5.46 -13.07
C SER A 55 -0.05 -4.14 -12.96
N LYS A 56 -0.57 -3.06 -13.55
CA LYS A 56 0.07 -1.74 -13.45
C LYS A 56 0.09 -1.23 -12.01
N GLU A 57 -1.02 -1.34 -11.30
CA GLU A 57 -1.18 -0.86 -9.92
C GLU A 57 -0.30 -1.64 -8.95
N ILE A 58 -0.27 -2.97 -9.05
CA ILE A 58 0.58 -3.78 -8.17
C ILE A 58 2.07 -3.54 -8.45
N ASN A 59 2.45 -3.26 -9.71
CA ASN A 59 3.81 -2.87 -10.06
C ASN A 59 4.19 -1.51 -9.46
N LEU A 60 3.29 -0.52 -9.47
CA LEU A 60 3.54 0.78 -8.82
C LEU A 60 3.82 0.62 -7.32
N ILE A 61 3.07 -0.25 -6.63
CA ILE A 61 3.30 -0.58 -5.22
C ILE A 61 4.68 -1.23 -5.04
N SER A 62 5.02 -2.21 -5.89
CA SER A 62 6.33 -2.89 -5.87
C SER A 62 7.48 -1.90 -6.06
N ASP A 63 7.40 -1.06 -7.08
CA ASP A 63 8.40 -0.04 -7.38
C ASP A 63 8.56 0.95 -6.21
N TRP A 64 7.46 1.30 -5.54
CA TRP A 64 7.52 2.14 -4.35
C TRP A 64 8.29 1.48 -3.21
N ILE A 65 7.99 0.21 -2.91
CA ILE A 65 8.67 -0.55 -1.85
C ILE A 65 10.17 -0.66 -2.15
N VAL A 66 10.53 -1.04 -3.38
CA VAL A 66 11.93 -1.16 -3.81
C VAL A 66 12.66 0.18 -3.71
N ARG A 67 12.01 1.28 -4.10
CA ARG A 67 12.59 2.63 -3.98
C ARG A 67 12.86 2.99 -2.52
N GLN A 68 11.92 2.75 -1.61
CA GLN A 68 12.15 3.02 -0.17
C GLN A 68 13.31 2.18 0.37
N GLY A 69 13.42 0.91 -0.05
CA GLY A 69 14.56 0.06 0.31
C GLY A 69 15.90 0.64 -0.15
N LYS A 70 15.97 1.15 -1.39
CA LYS A 70 17.17 1.81 -1.92
C LYS A 70 17.51 3.09 -1.15
N ILE A 71 16.52 3.91 -0.81
CA ILE A 71 16.71 5.14 -0.02
C ILE A 71 17.27 4.80 1.36
N ALA A 72 16.71 3.80 2.04
CA ALA A 72 17.18 3.38 3.36
C ALA A 72 18.63 2.84 3.32
N ALA A 73 19.00 2.13 2.25
CA ALA A 73 20.34 1.58 2.07
C ALA A 73 21.41 2.61 1.66
N ALA A 74 21.00 3.78 1.16
CA ALA A 74 21.93 4.78 0.62
C ALA A 74 22.82 5.48 1.68
N GLY A 75 22.54 5.29 2.98
CA GLY A 75 23.39 5.77 4.08
C GLY A 75 23.43 7.30 4.26
N ASN A 76 22.66 8.05 3.47
CA ASN A 76 22.58 9.51 3.49
C ASN A 76 21.27 10.04 4.13
N VAL A 77 20.50 9.16 4.77
CA VAL A 77 19.26 9.51 5.49
C VAL A 77 19.59 9.75 6.95
N ILE A 78 19.41 10.99 7.42
CA ILE A 78 19.55 11.34 8.85
C ILE A 78 18.16 11.34 9.52
N VAL A 79 18.10 10.78 10.73
CA VAL A 79 16.90 10.90 11.56
C VAL A 79 16.89 12.30 12.16
N LEU A 80 15.93 13.13 11.76
CA LEU A 80 15.68 14.39 12.43
C LEU A 80 15.04 14.08 13.78
N SER A 81 15.79 14.23 14.88
CA SER A 81 15.19 14.20 16.20
C SER A 81 14.23 15.37 16.31
N ARG A 82 12.95 15.11 16.63
CA ARG A 82 12.02 16.16 17.06
C ARG A 82 12.69 16.87 18.24
N GLY A 83 13.04 18.14 18.06
CA GLY A 83 13.64 18.96 19.10
C GLY A 83 12.79 18.88 20.36
N GLY A 84 13.39 18.39 21.45
CA GLY A 84 12.76 18.41 22.76
C GLY A 84 12.53 19.86 23.17
N VAL A 85 11.28 20.19 23.45
CA VAL A 85 10.98 21.37 24.26
C VAL A 85 11.35 20.98 25.69
N VAL A 86 12.36 21.67 26.22
CA VAL A 86 12.78 21.66 27.63
C VAL A 86 11.66 22.15 28.54
#